data_AF-A0AAW1N5L0-F1
#
_entry.id   AF-A0AAW1N5L0-F1
#
_cell.length_a   1.000
_cell.length_b   1.000
_cell.length_c   1.000
_cell.angle_alpha   90.00
_cell.angle_beta   90.00
_cell.angle_gamma   90.00
#
_symmetry.space_group_name_H-M   'P 1'
#
loop_
_entity.id
_entity.type
_entity.pdbx_description
1 polymer ?
#
loop_
_entity_poly.entity_id
_entity_poly.type
_entity_poly.pdbx_seq_one_letter_code
_entity_poly.pdbx_strand_id
1 'polypeptide(L)'
;MFGPDLCGTDVKKLHLILSYQGQNYPVKKYLQCETDKLTHFYTFILRPDATYSVLVDNREKDSGSLYTDWDILPPRKIKDVNAKKPANWEEKEYIDDPNDIKPEGYDSIPAEIPDPNAKQIFSSATFFSETSSTDGI
;
A
#
# COMPACT_ATOMS: atom_id res chain seq x y z
N MET A 1 -31.53 -7.95 -1.97
CA MET A 1 -31.16 -8.39 -3.34
C MET A 1 -30.20 -9.56 -3.22
N PHE A 2 -30.46 -10.65 -3.93
CA PHE A 2 -29.57 -11.81 -3.99
C PHE A 2 -29.45 -12.28 -5.45
N GLY A 3 -28.23 -12.50 -5.92
CA GLY A 3 -28.00 -13.06 -7.26
C GLY A 3 -26.60 -12.78 -7.82
N PRO A 4 -26.15 -13.58 -8.80
CA PRO A 4 -24.88 -13.37 -9.47
C PRO A 4 -24.94 -12.11 -10.33
N ASP A 5 -23.84 -11.35 -10.34
CA ASP A 5 -23.63 -10.18 -11.18
C ASP A 5 -22.29 -10.30 -11.90
N LEU A 6 -22.39 -10.31 -13.23
CA LEU A 6 -21.27 -10.45 -14.15
C LEU A 6 -21.21 -9.20 -15.03
N CYS A 7 -20.22 -8.35 -14.79
CA CYS A 7 -19.94 -7.18 -15.61
C CYS A 7 -18.48 -7.24 -16.11
N GLY A 8 -18.33 -7.54 -17.41
CA GLY A 8 -17.03 -7.60 -18.07
C GLY A 8 -16.10 -8.67 -17.51
N THR A 9 -14.79 -8.37 -17.51
CA THR A 9 -13.74 -9.24 -16.96
C THR A 9 -13.60 -9.11 -15.44
N ASP A 10 -13.99 -7.97 -14.87
CA ASP A 10 -13.51 -7.55 -13.55
C ASP A 10 -14.54 -7.82 -12.44
N VAL A 11 -15.83 -7.77 -12.77
CA VAL A 11 -16.90 -7.94 -11.78
C VAL A 11 -17.59 -9.27 -12.02
N LYS A 12 -17.27 -10.26 -11.18
CA LYS A 12 -17.90 -11.58 -11.14
C LYS A 12 -18.22 -11.91 -9.69
N LYS A 13 -19.28 -11.29 -9.18
CA LYS A 13 -19.63 -11.37 -7.75
C LYS A 13 -21.06 -11.81 -7.54
N LEU A 14 -21.26 -12.61 -6.50
CA LEU A 14 -22.56 -12.93 -5.97
C LEU A 14 -22.98 -11.84 -4.99
N HIS A 15 -23.99 -11.05 -5.34
CA HIS A 15 -24.49 -9.99 -4.45
C HIS A 15 -25.39 -10.57 -3.39
N LEU A 16 -25.12 -10.20 -2.14
CA LEU A 16 -26.04 -10.33 -1.02
C LEU A 16 -26.22 -8.95 -0.40
N ILE A 17 -27.39 -8.36 -0.59
CA ILE A 17 -27.72 -7.02 -0.08
C ILE A 17 -28.96 -7.13 0.79
N LEU A 18 -28.84 -6.75 2.05
CA LEU A 18 -29.93 -6.68 3.01
C LEU A 18 -30.39 -5.24 3.14
N SER A 19 -31.70 -5.01 3.11
CA SER A 19 -32.27 -3.68 3.36
C SER A 19 -32.75 -3.61 4.80
N TYR A 20 -32.29 -2.61 5.54
CA TYR A 20 -32.67 -2.37 6.93
C TYR A 20 -32.82 -0.86 7.16
N GLN A 21 -33.92 -0.44 7.79
CA GLN A 21 -34.22 0.98 8.06
C GLN A 21 -34.13 1.90 6.83
N GLY A 22 -34.47 1.39 5.63
CA GLY A 22 -34.42 2.17 4.39
C GLY A 22 -33.03 2.31 3.77
N GLN A 23 -31.99 1.73 4.38
CA GLN A 23 -30.64 1.66 3.83
C GLN A 23 -30.32 0.25 3.33
N ASN A 24 -29.51 0.17 2.26
CA ASN A 24 -29.07 -1.09 1.68
C ASN A 24 -27.64 -1.40 2.13
N TYR A 25 -27.46 -2.57 2.74
CA TYR A 25 -26.20 -3.06 3.25
C TYR A 25 -25.72 -4.24 2.38
N PRO A 26 -24.70 -4.04 1.53
CA PRO A 26 -24.04 -5.14 0.85
C PRO A 26 -23.20 -5.96 1.85
N VAL A 27 -23.05 -7.24 1.58
CA VAL A 27 -22.15 -8.12 2.34
C VAL A 27 -20.69 -7.66 2.18
N LYS A 28 -19.91 -7.76 3.25
CA LYS A 28 -18.48 -7.40 3.23
C LYS A 28 -17.63 -8.40 2.47
N LYS A 29 -18.02 -9.67 2.50
CA LYS A 29 -17.30 -10.77 1.88
C LYS A 29 -17.42 -10.68 0.37
N TYR A 30 -16.31 -10.94 -0.33
CA TYR A 30 -16.33 -11.12 -1.78
C TYR A 30 -16.67 -12.57 -2.11
N LEU A 31 -17.87 -12.81 -2.64
CA LEU A 31 -18.32 -14.13 -3.06
C LEU A 31 -18.23 -14.24 -4.58
N GLN A 32 -17.43 -15.19 -5.07
CA GLN A 32 -17.31 -15.47 -6.50
C GLN A 32 -18.57 -16.17 -7.03
N CYS A 33 -19.00 -15.78 -8.22
CA CYS A 33 -20.05 -16.48 -8.95
C CYS A 33 -19.44 -17.45 -9.95
N GLU A 34 -20.21 -18.48 -10.32
CA GLU A 34 -19.82 -19.40 -11.39
C GLU A 34 -19.87 -18.68 -12.75
N THR A 35 -18.89 -18.95 -13.62
CA THR A 35 -18.67 -18.21 -14.88
C THR A 35 -18.78 -19.06 -16.14
N ASP A 36 -19.12 -20.33 -15.99
CA ASP A 36 -19.27 -21.22 -17.14
C ASP A 36 -20.59 -20.94 -17.89
N LYS A 37 -20.88 -21.75 -18.91
CA LYS A 37 -22.11 -21.62 -19.72
C LYS A 37 -23.23 -22.58 -19.28
N LEU A 38 -23.08 -23.23 -18.14
CA LEU A 38 -24.03 -24.18 -17.59
C LEU A 38 -25.03 -23.46 -16.69
N THR A 39 -26.11 -24.17 -16.37
CA THR A 39 -27.13 -23.66 -15.44
C THR A 39 -26.69 -23.96 -14.01
N HIS A 40 -26.55 -22.90 -13.21
CA HIS A 40 -26.25 -23.00 -11.78
C HIS A 40 -27.44 -22.60 -10.93
N PHE A 41 -27.59 -23.25 -9.78
CA PHE A 41 -28.66 -22.99 -8.83
C PHE A 41 -28.14 -22.30 -7.58
N TYR A 42 -28.56 -21.05 -7.37
CA TYR A 42 -28.14 -20.22 -6.24
C TYR A 42 -29.21 -20.22 -5.15
N THR A 43 -28.83 -20.58 -3.94
CA THR A 43 -29.73 -20.60 -2.76
C THR A 43 -29.17 -19.70 -1.68
N PHE A 44 -30.03 -18.84 -1.13
CA PHE A 44 -29.72 -18.02 0.05
C PHE A 44 -30.69 -18.37 1.17
N ILE A 45 -30.16 -18.90 2.27
CA ILE A 45 -30.93 -19.28 3.45
C ILE A 45 -30.62 -18.28 4.54
N LEU A 46 -31.61 -17.50 4.94
CA LEU A 46 -31.55 -16.59 6.08
C LEU A 46 -32.38 -17.17 7.23
N ARG A 47 -31.75 -17.37 8.38
CA ARG A 47 -32.41 -17.97 9.55
C ARG A 47 -32.84 -16.90 10.58
N PRO A 48 -33.86 -17.18 11.42
CA PRO A 48 -34.32 -16.25 12.46
C PRO A 48 -33.28 -15.96 13.55
N ASP A 49 -32.28 -16.82 13.72
CA ASP A 49 -31.15 -16.63 14.64
C ASP A 49 -30.08 -15.66 14.11
N ALA A 50 -30.38 -14.94 13.02
CA ALA A 50 -29.47 -14.03 12.32
C ALA A 50 -28.21 -14.71 11.75
N THR A 51 -28.29 -16.01 11.47
CA THR A 51 -27.30 -16.74 10.66
C THR A 51 -27.76 -16.86 9.21
N TYR A 52 -26.81 -17.05 8.31
CA TYR A 52 -27.08 -17.31 6.91
C TYR A 52 -26.22 -18.44 6.35
N SER A 53 -26.71 -19.08 5.29
CA SER A 53 -25.95 -19.99 4.44
C SER A 53 -26.22 -19.66 2.97
N VAL A 54 -25.17 -19.68 2.16
CA VAL A 54 -25.22 -19.54 0.71
C VAL A 54 -24.83 -20.87 0.10
N LEU A 55 -25.68 -21.40 -0.76
CA LEU A 55 -25.40 -22.61 -1.50
C LEU A 55 -25.38 -22.32 -3.00
N VAL A 56 -24.44 -22.95 -3.69
CA VAL A 56 -24.35 -22.97 -5.15
C VAL A 56 -24.38 -24.43 -5.57
N ASP A 57 -25.32 -24.80 -6.43
CA ASP A 57 -25.56 -26.19 -6.86
C ASP A 57 -25.72 -27.16 -5.69
N ASN A 58 -26.47 -26.68 -4.68
CA ASN A 58 -26.73 -27.41 -3.43
C ASN A 58 -25.49 -27.72 -2.58
N ARG A 59 -24.36 -27.06 -2.85
CA ARG A 59 -23.14 -27.12 -2.03
C ARG A 59 -22.98 -25.81 -1.26
N GLU A 60 -22.72 -25.91 0.04
CA GLU A 60 -22.48 -24.72 0.86
C GLU A 60 -21.19 -24.03 0.43
N LYS A 61 -21.31 -22.75 0.02
CA LYS A 61 -20.22 -21.91 -0.46
C LYS A 61 -19.76 -20.92 0.61
N ASP A 62 -20.70 -20.42 1.40
CA ASP A 62 -20.42 -19.49 2.50
C ASP A 62 -21.50 -19.63 3.58
N SER A 63 -21.11 -19.39 4.82
CA SER A 63 -22.02 -19.31 5.96
C SER A 63 -21.47 -18.34 7.00
N GLY A 64 -22.37 -17.79 7.81
CA GLY A 64 -21.96 -16.77 8.78
C GLY A 64 -23.13 -16.14 9.51
N SER A 65 -22.87 -14.95 10.06
CA SER A 65 -23.85 -14.18 10.83
C SER A 65 -23.98 -12.76 10.27
N LEU A 66 -25.20 -12.24 10.32
CA LEU A 66 -25.50 -10.88 9.90
C LEU A 66 -24.71 -9.83 10.70
N TYR A 67 -24.39 -10.13 11.95
CA TYR A 67 -23.68 -9.21 12.85
C TYR A 67 -22.21 -8.99 12.49
N THR A 68 -21.59 -9.96 11.80
CA THR A 68 -20.17 -9.89 11.44
C THR A 68 -19.99 -9.47 9.99
N ASP A 69 -20.83 -10.04 9.12
CA ASP A 69 -20.61 -10.00 7.67
C ASP A 69 -21.29 -8.80 6.98
N TRP A 70 -22.13 -8.05 7.73
CA TRP A 70 -22.71 -6.77 7.30
C TRP A 70 -22.48 -5.66 8.34
N ASP A 71 -22.39 -4.43 7.85
CA ASP A 71 -22.34 -3.20 8.68
C ASP A 71 -23.73 -2.65 9.00
N ILE A 72 -24.65 -3.52 9.42
CA ILE A 72 -26.01 -3.10 9.81
C ILE A 72 -26.00 -2.43 11.19
N LEU A 73 -25.14 -2.93 12.09
CA LEU A 73 -25.03 -2.41 13.44
C LEU A 73 -23.86 -1.43 13.57
N PRO A 74 -23.98 -0.41 14.45
CA PRO A 74 -22.86 0.46 14.77
C PRO A 74 -21.68 -0.34 15.35
N PRO A 75 -20.44 0.15 15.17
CA PRO A 75 -19.25 -0.55 15.61
C PRO A 75 -19.26 -0.80 17.12
N ARG A 76 -18.90 -2.03 17.52
CA ARG A 76 -18.91 -2.45 18.94
C ARG A 76 -17.89 -1.70 19.81
N LYS A 77 -16.84 -1.15 19.22
CA LYS A 77 -15.79 -0.39 19.90
C LYS A 77 -15.58 0.94 19.17
N ILE A 78 -15.74 2.03 19.88
CA ILE A 78 -15.48 3.39 19.39
C ILE A 78 -14.15 3.82 19.99
N LYS A 79 -13.25 4.40 19.18
CA LYS A 79 -12.00 4.99 19.71
C LYS A 79 -12.38 6.16 20.61
N ASP A 80 -11.74 6.27 21.77
CA ASP A 80 -11.98 7.38 22.68
C ASP A 80 -11.59 8.70 22.01
N VAL A 81 -12.58 9.59 21.82
CA VAL A 81 -12.41 10.89 21.18
C VAL A 81 -11.48 11.80 22.00
N ASN A 82 -11.36 11.54 23.30
CA ASN A 82 -10.51 12.31 24.22
C ASN A 82 -9.11 11.72 24.38
N ALA A 83 -8.82 10.57 23.78
CA ALA A 83 -7.50 9.96 23.86
C ALA A 83 -6.49 10.76 23.02
N LYS A 84 -5.73 11.61 23.69
CA LYS A 84 -4.54 12.25 23.12
C LYS A 84 -3.34 11.36 23.36
N LYS A 85 -2.55 11.15 22.31
CA LYS A 85 -1.21 10.55 22.45
C LYS A 85 -0.43 11.36 23.49
N PRO A 86 0.13 10.74 24.54
CA PRO A 86 0.83 11.49 25.57
C PRO A 86 2.09 12.14 24.98
N ALA A 87 2.46 13.31 25.52
CA ALA A 87 3.59 14.08 25.01
C ALA A 87 4.93 13.33 25.07
N ASN A 88 5.04 12.34 25.96
CA ASN A 88 6.23 11.48 26.14
C ASN A 88 6.16 10.17 25.33
N TRP A 89 5.33 10.11 24.30
CA TRP A 89 5.22 8.91 23.46
C TRP A 89 6.23 8.98 22.32
N GLU A 90 7.37 8.35 22.54
CA GLU A 90 8.43 8.23 21.53
C GLU A 90 8.03 7.22 20.45
N GLU A 91 7.90 7.71 19.22
CA GLU A 91 7.63 6.91 18.01
C GLU A 91 8.91 6.64 17.20
N LYS A 92 10.07 6.98 17.75
CA LYS A 92 11.34 6.83 17.07
C LYS A 92 11.73 5.36 17.04
N GLU A 93 11.78 4.78 15.84
CA GLU A 93 12.24 3.40 15.62
C GLU A 93 13.75 3.24 15.90
N TYR A 94 14.52 4.34 15.77
CA TYR A 94 15.95 4.38 16.02
C TYR A 94 16.26 5.46 17.07
N ILE A 95 17.12 5.11 18.03
CA ILE A 95 17.64 5.99 19.07
C ILE A 95 19.15 6.08 18.86
N ASP A 96 19.69 7.30 18.74
CA ASP A 96 21.13 7.51 18.64
C ASP A 96 21.79 7.10 19.96
N ASP A 97 22.86 6.31 19.89
CA ASP A 97 23.58 5.86 21.10
C ASP A 97 24.26 7.06 21.77
N PRO A 98 23.88 7.41 23.01
CA PRO A 98 24.45 8.57 23.71
C PRO A 98 25.95 8.41 24.03
N ASN A 99 26.53 7.21 23.92
CA ASN A 99 27.95 6.96 24.14
C ASN A 99 28.77 6.95 22.84
N ASP A 100 28.14 7.07 21.67
CA ASP A 100 28.85 7.06 20.39
C ASP A 100 29.44 8.45 20.12
N ILE A 101 30.72 8.60 20.47
CA ILE A 101 31.48 9.82 20.21
C ILE A 101 32.12 9.66 18.83
N LYS A 102 31.71 10.52 17.89
CA LYS A 102 32.30 10.58 16.55
C LYS A 102 33.84 10.68 16.67
N PRO A 103 34.61 9.75 16.07
CA PRO A 103 36.06 9.72 16.23
C PRO A 103 36.72 10.95 15.61
N GLU A 104 37.81 11.42 16.22
CA GLU A 104 38.60 12.55 15.70
C GLU A 104 39.06 12.26 14.27
N GLY A 105 38.80 13.18 13.33
CA GLY A 105 39.19 13.06 11.93
C GLY A 105 38.14 12.45 10.99
N TYR A 106 36.95 12.05 11.48
CA TYR A 106 35.87 11.51 10.64
C TYR A 106 35.35 12.51 9.58
N ASP A 107 35.37 13.82 9.89
CA ASP A 107 35.00 14.90 8.95
C ASP A 107 36.19 15.45 8.15
N SER A 108 37.40 14.99 8.46
CA SER A 108 38.64 15.55 7.89
C SER A 108 39.17 14.74 6.71
N ILE A 109 38.43 13.70 6.27
CA ILE A 109 38.77 12.90 5.11
C ILE A 109 38.35 13.68 3.85
N PRO A 110 39.27 14.07 2.96
CA PRO A 110 38.92 14.74 1.72
C PRO A 110 38.00 13.86 0.86
N ALA A 111 37.00 14.47 0.22
CA ALA A 111 36.07 13.75 -0.66
C ALA A 111 36.76 13.09 -1.87
N GLU A 112 37.93 13.61 -2.27
CA GLU A 112 38.75 13.07 -3.35
C GLU A 112 40.15 12.75 -2.81
N ILE A 113 40.57 11.49 -2.98
CA ILE A 113 41.93 11.03 -2.67
C ILE A 113 42.68 10.93 -4.01
N PRO A 114 43.85 11.56 -4.18
CA PRO A 114 44.60 11.46 -5.42
C PRO A 114 45.04 10.01 -5.70
N ASP A 115 44.80 9.54 -6.93
CA ASP A 115 45.17 8.17 -7.34
C ASP A 115 46.70 8.03 -7.42
N PRO A 116 47.33 7.18 -6.58
CA PRO A 116 48.78 7.00 -6.56
C PRO A 116 49.35 6.37 -7.85
N ASN A 117 48.52 5.82 -8.74
CA ASN A 117 48.95 5.19 -10.00
C ASN A 117 48.71 6.06 -11.25
N ALA A 118 48.23 7.29 -11.11
CA ALA A 118 48.01 8.18 -12.25
C ALA A 118 49.34 8.64 -12.88
N LYS A 119 49.64 8.19 -14.11
CA LYS A 119 50.75 8.71 -14.92
C LYS A 119 50.26 9.85 -15.82
N GLN A 120 50.85 11.03 -15.66
CA GLN A 120 50.60 12.21 -16.50
C GLN A 120 51.16 11.99 -17.91
N ILE A 121 50.29 11.88 -18.91
CA ILE A 121 50.69 11.71 -20.31
C ILE A 121 50.90 13.12 -20.90
N PHE A 122 52.16 13.54 -21.08
CA PHE A 122 52.49 14.79 -21.77
C PHE A 122 52.28 14.63 -23.28
N SER A 123 51.25 15.26 -23.83
CA SER A 123 51.13 15.54 -25.27
C SER A 123 51.56 16.98 -25.53
N SER A 124 52.72 17.15 -26.16
CA SER A 124 53.23 18.46 -26.59
C SER A 124 52.63 18.83 -27.96
N ALA A 125 51.77 19.85 -27.99
CA ALA A 125 51.41 20.57 -29.21
C ALA A 125 51.70 22.06 -28.99
N THR A 126 52.93 22.45 -29.33
CA THR A 126 53.39 23.83 -29.36
C THR A 126 52.70 24.58 -30.50
N PHE A 127 51.80 25.51 -30.19
CA PHE A 127 51.34 26.55 -31.12
C PHE A 127 52.11 27.84 -30.82
N PHE A 128 53.07 28.18 -31.68
CA PHE A 128 53.75 29.47 -31.69
C PHE A 128 52.86 30.49 -32.42
N SER A 129 52.48 31.58 -31.77
CA SER A 129 51.89 32.77 -32.42
C SER A 129 52.97 33.85 -32.53
N GLU A 130 53.37 34.17 -33.76
CA GLU A 130 54.24 35.30 -34.10
C GLU A 130 53.57 36.64 -33.74
N THR A 131 54.30 37.51 -33.04
CA THR A 131 53.95 38.92 -32.82
C THR A 131 54.73 39.77 -33.81
N SER A 132 54.03 40.56 -34.63
CA SER A 132 54.62 41.62 -35.44
C SER A 132 54.06 42.99 -35.03
N SER A 133 54.98 43.97 -34.96
CA SER A 133 54.75 45.42 -35.18
C SER A 133 53.92 46.18 -34.13
N THR A 134 54.26 47.37 -33.65
CA THR A 134 55.33 48.36 -33.92
C THR A 134 55.17 49.46 -32.87
N ASP A 135 56.29 50.01 -32.41
CA ASP A 135 56.60 51.42 -32.09
C ASP A 135 55.52 52.36 -31.51
N GLY A 136 55.89 53.03 -30.42
CA GLY A 136 55.16 54.19 -29.90
C GLY A 136 55.79 54.89 -28.70
N ILE A 137 56.88 55.62 -28.96
CA ILE A 137 57.47 56.78 -28.22
C ILE A 137 58.19 56.50 -26.90
#